data_AF-A0A8T7E659-F1
#
_entry.id   AF-A0A8T7E659-F1
#
_cell.length_a   1.000
_cell.length_b   1.000
_cell.length_c   1.000
_cell.angle_alpha   90.00
_cell.angle_beta   90.00
_cell.angle_gamma   90.00
#
_symmetry.space_group_name_H-M   'P 1'
#
loop_
_entity.id
_entity.type
_entity.pdbx_description
1 polymer ?
#
loop_
_entity_poly.entity_id
_entity_poly.type
_entity_poly.pdbx_seq_one_letter_code
_entity_poly.pdbx_strand_id
1 'polypeptide(L)'
;MAQTQAQRTIAGIVLSNDKPTRLAYEELYTWVIWQFPRQQNGGLIGAVHPPTPQYGWIPAVILAGKKHIEIYAHLNEQFPTPESAAEYFHTQNNNNQTITDG
;
A
#
# COMPACT_ATOMS: atom_id res chain seq x y z
N MET A 1 12.34 5.45 -27.63
CA MET A 1 11.29 6.28 -27.01
C MET A 1 11.23 5.87 -25.54
N ALA A 2 11.60 6.77 -24.63
CA ALA A 2 11.73 6.48 -23.20
C ALA A 2 10.36 6.06 -22.64
N GLN A 3 10.31 4.90 -22.00
CA GLN A 3 9.12 4.40 -21.34
C GLN A 3 8.84 5.34 -20.16
N THR A 4 7.82 6.18 -20.30
CA THR A 4 7.34 7.08 -19.25
C THR A 4 7.06 6.24 -18.01
N GLN A 5 7.89 6.38 -16.98
CA GLN A 5 7.67 5.71 -15.70
C GLN A 5 6.27 6.13 -15.23
N ALA A 6 5.34 5.18 -15.18
CA ALA A 6 3.98 5.44 -14.73
C ALA A 6 4.04 5.76 -13.24
N GLN A 7 4.30 7.03 -12.92
CA GLN A 7 4.25 7.57 -11.58
C GLN A 7 2.94 8.34 -11.44
N ARG A 8 2.31 8.23 -10.28
CA ARG A 8 1.10 8.98 -9.93
C ARG A 8 1.41 9.84 -8.72
N THR A 9 1.10 11.11 -8.83
CA THR A 9 1.17 12.02 -7.69
C THR A 9 -0.16 12.01 -6.96
N ILE A 10 -0.17 11.65 -5.68
CA ILE A 10 -1.35 11.70 -4.81
C ILE A 10 -1.02 12.66 -3.66
N ALA A 11 -1.87 13.68 -3.44
CA ALA A 11 -1.68 14.67 -2.36
C ALA A 11 -0.23 15.24 -2.25
N GLY A 12 0.44 15.44 -3.39
CA GLY A 12 1.81 15.97 -3.46
C GLY A 12 2.94 14.92 -3.36
N ILE A 13 2.63 13.65 -3.14
CA ILE A 13 3.59 12.55 -3.03
C ILE A 13 3.64 11.76 -4.34
N VAL A 14 4.85 11.53 -4.86
CA VAL A 14 5.07 10.74 -6.09
C VAL A 14 5.11 9.26 -5.75
N LEU A 15 4.14 8.51 -6.26
CA LEU A 15 4.00 7.06 -6.07
C LEU A 15 4.23 6.34 -7.40
N SER A 16 4.80 5.16 -7.33
CA SER A 16 5.00 4.26 -8.48
C SER A 16 3.71 3.51 -8.79
N ASN A 17 3.31 3.45 -10.07
CA ASN A 17 2.17 2.64 -10.53
C ASN A 17 2.56 1.20 -10.93
N ASP A 18 3.84 0.84 -10.85
CA ASP A 18 4.32 -0.50 -11.23
C ASP A 18 4.65 -1.37 -10.01
N LYS A 19 5.04 -0.74 -8.90
CA LYS A 19 5.53 -1.44 -7.70
C LYS A 19 5.17 -0.69 -6.42
N PRO A 20 5.20 -1.35 -5.25
CA PRO A 20 5.08 -0.68 -3.97
C PRO A 20 6.11 0.44 -3.85
N THR A 21 5.65 1.61 -3.42
CA THR A 21 6.53 2.76 -3.19
C THR A 21 6.93 2.78 -1.73
N ARG A 22 8.23 2.72 -1.46
CA ARG A 22 8.76 2.85 -0.11
C ARG A 22 8.98 4.33 0.20
N LEU A 23 8.32 4.82 1.25
CA LEU A 23 8.46 6.18 1.76
C LEU A 23 8.86 6.16 3.23
N ALA A 24 9.44 7.26 3.71
CA ALA A 24 9.61 7.49 5.13
C ALA A 24 8.29 7.99 5.74
N TYR A 25 8.07 7.76 7.05
CA TYR A 25 6.87 8.31 7.73
C TYR A 25 6.78 9.83 7.65
N GLU A 26 7.92 10.52 7.61
CA GLU A 26 8.01 11.98 7.52
C GLU A 26 7.44 12.51 6.19
N GLU A 27 7.50 11.71 5.12
CA GLU A 27 6.94 12.09 3.81
C GLU A 27 5.41 11.99 3.78
N LEU A 28 4.83 11.15 4.65
CA LEU A 28 3.39 10.97 4.80
C LEU A 28 2.73 12.01 5.71
N TYR A 29 3.42 13.09 6.09
CA TYR A 29 3.02 14.09 7.10
C TYR A 29 1.51 14.31 7.34
N THR A 30 0.72 14.45 6.27
CA THR A 30 -0.74 14.73 6.32
C THR A 30 -1.66 13.51 6.08
N TRP A 31 -1.09 12.35 5.78
CA TRP A 31 -1.80 11.13 5.46
C TRP A 31 -2.15 10.36 6.73
N VAL A 32 -3.33 9.75 6.74
CA VAL A 32 -3.73 8.86 7.82
C VAL A 32 -3.08 7.51 7.60
N ILE A 33 -2.40 6.99 8.61
CA ILE A 33 -1.82 5.64 8.62
C ILE A 33 -2.64 4.78 9.58
N TRP A 34 -3.29 3.76 9.05
CA TRP A 34 -4.05 2.78 9.82
C TRP A 34 -3.27 1.46 9.86
N GLN A 35 -2.92 1.00 11.05
CA GLN A 35 -2.19 -0.26 11.25
C GLN A 35 -3.10 -1.35 11.81
N PHE A 36 -2.89 -2.58 11.35
CA PHE A 36 -3.55 -3.77 11.90
C PHE A 36 -2.52 -4.64 12.61
N PRO A 37 -2.91 -5.39 13.66
CA PRO A 37 -2.01 -6.29 14.39
C PRO A 37 -1.76 -7.59 13.61
N ARG A 38 -1.39 -7.47 12.33
CA ARG A 38 -1.10 -8.59 11.42
C ARG A 38 0.22 -8.31 10.72
N GLN A 39 1.07 -9.32 10.54
CA GLN A 39 2.39 -9.15 9.94
C GLN A 39 2.39 -9.55 8.46
N GLN A 40 3.16 -8.84 7.64
CA GLN A 40 3.46 -9.21 6.27
C GLN A 40 4.83 -8.66 5.85
N ASN A 41 5.62 -9.49 5.17
CA ASN A 41 6.92 -9.11 4.58
C ASN A 41 7.89 -8.41 5.57
N GLY A 42 7.85 -8.80 6.84
CA GLY A 42 8.67 -8.20 7.90
C GLY A 42 8.16 -6.86 8.45
N GLY A 43 6.94 -6.45 8.10
CA GLY A 43 6.23 -5.29 8.64
C GLY A 43 4.83 -5.63 9.15
N LEU A 44 4.09 -4.61 9.58
CA LEU A 44 2.67 -4.71 9.91
C LEU A 44 1.82 -4.36 8.69
N ILE A 45 0.75 -5.09 8.47
CA ILE A 45 -0.27 -4.76 7.49
C ILE A 45 -0.97 -3.47 7.92
N GLY A 46 -1.20 -2.59 6.96
CA GLY A 46 -1.95 -1.38 7.16
C GLY A 46 -2.61 -0.86 5.90
N ALA A 47 -3.18 0.32 6.04
CA ALA A 47 -3.73 1.10 4.97
C ALA A 47 -3.34 2.56 5.21
N VAL A 48 -3.15 3.30 4.13
CA VAL A 48 -2.92 4.74 4.17
C VAL A 48 -4.02 5.47 3.41
N HIS A 49 -4.42 6.62 3.92
CA HIS A 49 -5.40 7.47 3.28
C HIS A 49 -4.83 8.87 3.07
N PRO A 50 -4.76 9.37 1.82
CA PRO A 50 -4.34 10.73 1.57
C PRO A 50 -5.37 11.74 2.12
N PRO A 51 -4.99 12.97 2.45
CA PRO A 51 -5.93 14.01 2.91
C PRO A 51 -6.89 14.53 1.81
N THR A 52 -6.98 13.85 0.67
CA THR A 52 -7.82 14.22 -0.47
C THR A 52 -9.02 13.28 -0.59
N PRO A 53 -10.26 13.79 -0.56
CA PRO A 53 -11.49 12.97 -0.57
C PRO A 53 -11.76 12.24 -1.90
N GLN A 54 -10.99 12.52 -2.95
CA GLN A 54 -11.10 11.87 -4.26
C GLN A 54 -10.42 10.49 -4.32
N TYR A 55 -9.64 10.14 -3.30
CA TYR A 55 -8.93 8.87 -3.23
C TYR A 55 -9.44 8.05 -2.07
N GLY A 56 -9.60 6.74 -2.28
CA GLY A 56 -9.87 5.78 -1.22
C GLY A 56 -8.63 5.43 -0.40
N TRP A 57 -8.78 4.42 0.45
CA TRP A 57 -7.70 3.80 1.20
C TRP A 57 -6.78 3.02 0.26
N ILE A 58 -5.48 3.10 0.53
CA ILE A 58 -4.44 2.43 -0.24
C ILE A 58 -3.75 1.41 0.66
N PRO A 59 -3.60 0.14 0.24
CA PRO A 59 -2.92 -0.86 1.06
C PRO A 59 -1.47 -0.48 1.31
N ALA A 60 -1.00 -0.73 2.53
CA ALA A 60 0.37 -0.43 2.91
C ALA A 60 0.98 -1.46 3.87
N VAL A 61 2.31 -1.55 3.87
CA VAL A 61 3.08 -2.32 4.85
C VAL A 61 3.94 -1.37 5.67
N ILE A 62 3.71 -1.35 6.98
CA ILE A 62 4.37 -0.49 7.96
C ILE A 62 5.61 -1.22 8.49
N LEU A 63 6.79 -0.76 8.09
CA LEU A 63 8.08 -1.28 8.53
C LEU A 63 8.56 -0.48 9.75
N ALA A 64 7.91 -0.70 10.90
CA ALA A 64 8.17 0.04 12.15
C ALA A 64 9.66 0.08 12.54
N GLY A 65 10.37 -1.05 12.43
CA GLY A 65 11.80 -1.13 12.74
C GLY A 65 12.70 -0.30 11.82
N LYS A 66 12.23 0.07 10.63
CA LYS A 66 12.97 0.88 9.66
C LYS A 66 12.44 2.32 9.55
N LYS A 67 11.35 2.67 10.24
CA LYS A 67 10.62 3.94 10.06
C LYS A 67 10.16 4.21 8.62
N HIS A 68 9.89 3.14 7.88
CA HIS A 68 9.45 3.20 6.49
C HIS A 68 8.06 2.58 6.33
N ILE A 69 7.40 2.94 5.24
CA ILE A 69 6.12 2.39 4.82
C ILE A 69 6.15 2.09 3.33
N GLU A 70 5.62 0.94 2.96
CA GLU A 70 5.51 0.51 1.57
C GLU A 70 4.07 0.67 1.14
N ILE A 71 3.80 1.58 0.21
CA ILE A 71 2.46 1.94 -0.25
C ILE A 71 2.18 1.27 -1.58
N TYR A 72 1.10 0.51 -1.67
CA TYR A 72 0.71 -0.27 -2.83
C TYR A 72 -0.22 0.54 -3.74
N ALA A 73 0.20 1.77 -4.08
CA ALA A 73 -0.59 2.66 -4.94
C ALA A 73 -0.60 2.27 -6.43
N HIS A 74 0.20 1.26 -6.81
CA HIS A 74 0.11 0.60 -8.12
C HIS A 74 -1.18 -0.19 -8.31
N LEU A 75 -1.90 -0.48 -7.22
CA LEU A 75 -3.22 -1.08 -7.30
C LEU A 75 -4.17 -0.03 -7.86
N ASN A 76 -4.72 -0.33 -9.03
CA ASN A 76 -5.73 0.52 -9.67
C ASN A 76 -7.08 0.47 -8.94
N GLU A 77 -7.18 -0.38 -7.92
CA GLU A 77 -8.32 -0.54 -7.03
C GLU A 77 -8.31 0.51 -5.92
N GLN A 78 -9.45 1.18 -5.73
CA GLN A 78 -9.66 2.09 -4.61
C GLN A 78 -10.48 1.37 -3.55
N PHE A 79 -9.98 1.34 -2.32
CA PHE A 79 -10.69 0.68 -1.23
C PHE A 79 -11.51 1.71 -0.45
N PRO A 80 -12.79 1.43 -0.15
CA PRO A 80 -13.64 2.35 0.59
C PRO A 80 -13.28 2.42 2.08
N THR A 81 -12.63 1.39 2.62
CA THR A 81 -12.30 1.25 4.04
C THR A 81 -10.86 0.77 4.25
N PRO A 82 -10.23 1.08 5.41
CA PRO A 82 -8.89 0.59 5.72
C PRO A 82 -8.85 -0.94 5.83
N GLU A 83 -9.94 -1.57 6.27
CA GLU A 83 -10.07 -3.02 6.35
C GLU A 83 -10.00 -3.67 4.98
N SER A 84 -10.76 -3.17 4.00
CA SER A 84 -10.74 -3.71 2.63
C SER A 84 -9.37 -3.54 1.98
N ALA A 85 -8.69 -2.42 2.23
CA ALA A 85 -7.31 -2.23 1.79
C ALA A 85 -6.35 -3.24 2.43
N ALA A 86 -6.49 -3.50 3.74
CA ALA A 86 -5.68 -4.50 4.43
C ALA A 86 -6.00 -5.95 4.00
N GLU A 87 -7.23 -6.24 3.59
CA GLU A 87 -7.63 -7.56 3.09
C GLU A 87 -6.96 -7.94 1.76
N TYR A 88 -6.53 -6.96 0.96
CA TYR A 88 -5.74 -7.21 -0.25
C TYR A 88 -4.59 -8.19 0.02
N PHE A 89 -3.89 -7.98 1.14
CA PHE A 89 -2.77 -8.80 1.58
C PHE A 89 -3.17 -10.22 2.01
N HIS A 90 -4.38 -10.38 2.54
CA HIS A 90 -4.91 -11.69 2.90
C HIS A 90 -5.25 -12.50 1.63
N THR A 91 -5.83 -11.85 0.63
CA THR A 91 -6.15 -12.47 -0.65
C THR A 91 -4.90 -12.88 -1.43
N GLN A 92 -3.83 -12.07 -1.40
CA GLN A 92 -2.54 -12.42 -2.04
C GLN A 92 -1.88 -13.65 -1.40
N ASN A 93 -1.92 -13.77 -0.07
CA ASN A 93 -1.35 -14.93 0.62
C ASN A 93 -2.11 -16.23 0.29
N ASN A 94 -3.45 -16.17 0.16
CA ASN A 94 -4.27 -17.34 -0.19
C ASN A 94 -4.14 -17.75 -1.67
N ASN A 95 -4.00 -16.79 -2.60
CA ASN A 95 -3.80 -17.12 -4.02
C ASN A 95 -2.43 -17.78 -4.29
N ASN A 96 -1.42 -17.53 -3.46
CA ASN A 96 -0.14 -18.24 -3.55
C ASN A 96 -0.14 -19.64 -2.93
N GLN A 97 -1.28 -20.12 -2.40
CA GLN A 97 -1.43 -21.49 -1.89
C GLN A 97 -2.26 -22.43 -2.79
N THR A 98 -2.66 -22.01 -4.00
CA THR A 98 -3.40 -22.87 -4.94
C THR A 98 -2.57 -23.21 -6.18
N ILE A 99 -1.48 -23.98 -6.01
CA ILE A 99 -1.01 -24.99 -6.99
C ILE A 99 -0.06 -26.00 -6.31
N THR A 100 -0.59 -26.89 -5.50
CA THR A 100 -0.01 -28.24 -5.33
C THR A 100 -1.10 -29.20 -4.88
N ASP A 101 -1.90 -29.67 -5.85
CA ASP A 101 -2.72 -30.87 -5.72
C ASP A 101 -2.81 -31.53 -7.11
N GLY A 102 -2.33 -32.78 -7.22
CA GLY A 102 -2.43 -33.64 -8.41
C GLY A 102 -1.12 -34.20 -8.93
#